data_AF-A0A6B2G483-F1
#
_entry.id   AF-A0A6B2G483-F1
#
_cell.length_a   1.000
_cell.length_b   1.000
_cell.length_c   1.000
_cell.angle_alpha   90.00
_cell.angle_beta   90.00
_cell.angle_gamma   90.00
#
_symmetry.space_group_name_H-M   'P 1'
#
loop_
_entity.id
_entity.type
_entity.pdbx_description
1 polymer ?
#
loop_
_entity_poly.entity_id
_entity_poly.type
_entity_poly.pdbx_seq_one_letter_code
_entity_poly.pdbx_strand_id
1 'polypeptide(L)'
;MTGESNKNIPSKSVINYESEFVDSTLAYNSSLDVFAEYMAYRGTSIICTIGPACANVETLVEMIDAGMDIARFNFSHGTHDDHKRMMDLVRAASKKSCTSRPIALALDTKGPEIRTGLNKDGANITLVKDEKIFLTTDDTYKEQST
;
A
#
# COMPACT_ATOMS: atom_id res chain seq x y z
N MET A 1 -1.42 22.97 -52.47
CA MET A 1 -1.39 23.91 -51.34
C MET A 1 -2.20 23.27 -50.23
N THR A 2 -1.58 22.38 -49.45
CA THR A 2 -0.69 22.62 -48.30
C THR A 2 -1.49 22.72 -47.01
N GLY A 3 -1.20 21.81 -46.07
CA GLY A 3 -1.74 21.83 -44.72
C GLY A 3 -1.49 20.51 -44.02
N GLU A 4 -0.21 20.11 -43.92
CA GLU A 4 0.25 18.93 -43.20
C GLU A 4 -0.17 18.97 -41.72
N SER A 5 -0.55 17.80 -41.23
CA SER A 5 -0.79 17.49 -39.83
C SER A 5 0.48 17.69 -39.00
N ASN A 6 0.56 18.79 -38.25
CA ASN A 6 1.58 18.96 -37.21
C ASN A 6 1.13 18.21 -35.94
N LYS A 7 1.25 16.88 -35.95
CA LYS A 7 1.40 16.12 -34.70
C LYS A 7 2.85 16.31 -34.27
N ASN A 8 3.06 17.26 -33.38
CA ASN A 8 4.34 17.45 -32.70
C ASN A 8 4.52 16.27 -31.72
N ILE A 9 4.93 15.12 -32.27
CA ILE A 9 5.36 13.95 -31.51
C ILE A 9 6.73 14.35 -30.94
N PRO A 10 6.91 14.44 -29.61
CA PRO A 10 8.23 14.69 -29.07
C PRO A 10 9.16 13.56 -29.53
N SER A 11 10.18 13.98 -30.27
CA SER A 11 11.15 13.13 -30.94
C SER A 11 11.98 12.35 -29.92
N LYS A 12 11.96 11.02 -30.07
CA LYS A 12 12.92 10.05 -29.50
C LYS A 12 13.14 10.19 -27.99
N SER A 13 12.32 9.47 -27.23
CA SER A 13 12.68 9.06 -25.86
C SER A 13 14.05 8.38 -25.90
N VAL A 14 15.05 8.98 -25.27
CA VAL A 14 16.35 8.34 -25.07
C VAL A 14 16.15 7.38 -23.92
N ILE A 15 15.71 6.17 -24.24
CA ILE A 15 15.62 5.07 -23.29
C ILE A 15 17.07 4.63 -23.02
N ASN A 16 17.53 4.64 -21.77
CA ASN A 16 18.86 4.23 -21.33
C ASN A 16 19.16 2.72 -21.53
N TYR A 17 18.99 2.21 -22.74
CA TYR A 17 19.44 0.87 -23.14
C TYR A 17 20.96 0.76 -23.22
N GLU A 18 21.72 1.86 -23.19
CA GLU A 18 23.20 1.81 -23.16
C GLU A 18 23.75 1.19 -21.85
N SER A 19 22.93 1.12 -20.80
CA SER A 19 23.28 0.41 -19.56
C SER A 19 23.25 -1.13 -19.68
N GLU A 20 22.78 -1.69 -20.81
CA GLU A 20 22.80 -3.14 -21.07
C GLU A 20 24.20 -3.64 -21.49
N PHE A 21 25.12 -2.75 -21.86
CA PHE A 21 26.49 -3.08 -22.27
C PHE A 21 27.52 -2.74 -21.21
N VAL A 22 27.20 -3.02 -19.95
CA VAL A 22 28.04 -2.65 -18.82
C VAL A 22 28.61 -3.92 -18.17
N ASP A 23 29.93 -4.10 -18.32
CA ASP A 23 30.63 -5.36 -18.00
C ASP A 23 30.67 -5.72 -16.50
N SER A 24 30.17 -4.84 -15.63
CA SER A 24 30.11 -5.10 -14.19
C SER A 24 29.02 -4.28 -13.50
N THR A 25 28.56 -4.78 -12.35
CA THR A 25 27.64 -4.05 -11.46
C THR A 25 28.20 -2.70 -11.02
N LEU A 26 29.51 -2.59 -10.83
CA LEU A 26 30.16 -1.33 -10.45
C LEU A 26 30.03 -0.28 -11.56
N ALA A 27 30.31 -0.68 -12.80
CA ALA A 27 30.18 0.22 -13.95
C ALA A 27 28.70 0.60 -14.17
N TYR A 28 27.76 -0.33 -13.96
CA TYR A 28 26.32 -0.04 -14.07
C TYR A 28 25.88 1.00 -13.02
N ASN A 29 26.20 0.77 -11.75
CA ASN A 29 25.85 1.68 -10.66
C ASN A 29 26.49 3.07 -10.83
N SER A 30 27.70 3.13 -11.40
CA SER A 30 28.39 4.40 -11.68
C SER A 30 27.78 5.15 -12.86
N SER A 31 27.03 4.46 -13.73
CA SER A 31 26.35 5.03 -14.89
C SER A 31 24.93 5.53 -14.59
N LEU A 32 24.43 5.35 -13.36
CA LEU A 32 23.11 5.82 -12.97
C LEU A 32 23.03 7.36 -13.03
N ASP A 33 22.05 7.86 -13.78
CA ASP A 33 21.82 9.29 -13.97
C ASP A 33 20.41 9.67 -13.50
N VAL A 34 20.33 10.64 -12.58
CA VAL A 34 19.07 11.16 -12.03
C VAL A 34 18.33 12.08 -13.00
N PHE A 35 18.99 12.53 -14.07
CA PHE A 35 18.41 13.39 -15.09
C PHE A 35 17.95 12.61 -16.33
N ALA A 36 18.22 11.30 -16.37
CA ALA A 36 17.78 10.47 -17.47
C ALA A 36 16.25 10.25 -17.46
N GLU A 37 15.68 10.07 -18.66
CA GLU A 37 14.28 9.76 -18.81
C GLU A 37 13.97 8.35 -18.28
N TYR A 38 12.86 8.22 -17.55
CA TYR A 38 12.40 6.95 -17.03
C TYR A 38 11.35 6.32 -17.95
N MET A 39 11.14 5.00 -17.84
CA MET A 39 10.09 4.32 -18.58
C MET A 39 8.71 4.85 -18.17
N ALA A 40 7.90 5.25 -19.15
CA ALA A 40 6.56 5.78 -18.91
C ALA A 40 5.59 4.78 -18.24
N TYR A 41 5.92 3.48 -18.26
CA TYR A 41 5.12 2.43 -17.63
C TYR A 41 5.81 1.90 -16.36
N ARG A 42 5.05 1.83 -15.26
CA ARG A 42 5.50 1.23 -14.00
C ARG A 42 5.28 -0.29 -14.04
N GLY A 43 6.37 -1.06 -13.95
CA GLY A 43 6.33 -2.53 -13.89
C GLY A 43 5.98 -3.13 -12.53
N THR A 44 6.11 -2.36 -11.45
CA THR A 44 5.84 -2.82 -10.07
C THR A 44 4.43 -2.43 -9.63
N SER A 45 3.68 -3.37 -9.06
CA SER A 45 2.35 -3.11 -8.52
C SER A 45 2.39 -2.45 -7.14
N ILE A 46 1.40 -1.60 -6.84
CA ILE A 46 1.25 -0.94 -5.54
C ILE A 46 0.06 -1.54 -4.77
N ILE A 47 0.34 -1.99 -3.55
CA ILE A 47 -0.66 -2.54 -2.63
C ILE A 47 -0.92 -1.54 -1.50
N CYS A 48 -2.18 -1.14 -1.32
CA CYS A 48 -2.58 -0.23 -0.25
C CYS A 48 -3.49 -0.95 0.75
N THR A 49 -3.20 -0.82 2.05
CA THR A 49 -4.08 -1.35 3.09
C THR A 49 -5.25 -0.39 3.31
N ILE A 50 -6.47 -0.90 3.20
CA ILE A 50 -7.69 -0.11 3.33
C ILE A 50 -8.13 -0.05 4.80
N GLY A 51 -8.49 1.14 5.25
CA GLY A 51 -8.92 1.39 6.63
C GLY A 51 -9.69 2.70 6.79
N PRO A 52 -9.94 3.14 8.04
CA PRO A 52 -10.77 4.31 8.32
C PRO A 52 -10.31 5.61 7.64
N ALA A 53 -9.00 5.77 7.45
CA ALA A 53 -8.42 6.95 6.82
C ALA A 53 -8.83 7.15 5.34
N CYS A 54 -9.22 6.07 4.65
CA CYS A 54 -9.65 6.09 3.25
C CYS A 54 -11.09 5.58 3.08
N ALA A 55 -11.94 5.76 4.10
CA ALA A 55 -13.31 5.22 4.17
C ALA A 55 -14.35 6.00 3.34
N ASN A 56 -13.95 6.58 2.21
CA ASN A 56 -14.85 7.31 1.30
C ASN A 56 -14.43 7.07 -0.16
N VAL A 57 -15.35 7.32 -1.10
CA VAL A 57 -15.13 6.99 -2.52
C VAL A 57 -14.11 7.93 -3.15
N GLU A 58 -14.14 9.21 -2.76
CA GLU A 58 -13.33 10.28 -3.34
C GLU A 58 -11.84 10.03 -3.08
N THR A 59 -11.46 9.75 -1.84
CA THR A 59 -10.10 9.37 -1.46
C THR A 59 -9.67 8.08 -2.16
N LEU A 60 -10.56 7.09 -2.31
CA LEU A 60 -10.21 5.84 -3.00
C LEU A 60 -9.98 6.08 -4.50
N VAL A 61 -10.72 7.00 -5.14
CA VAL A 61 -10.47 7.40 -6.53
C VAL A 61 -9.08 8.05 -6.64
N GLU A 62 -8.77 8.98 -5.75
CA GLU A 62 -7.44 9.62 -5.70
C GLU A 62 -6.33 8.59 -5.52
N MET A 63 -6.52 7.57 -4.67
CA MET A 63 -5.56 6.49 -4.47
C MET A 63 -5.37 5.64 -5.74
N ILE A 64 -6.45 5.33 -6.45
CA ILE A 64 -6.39 4.58 -7.71
C ILE A 64 -5.64 5.40 -8.77
N ASP A 65 -6.00 6.67 -8.93
CA ASP A 65 -5.39 7.56 -9.92
C ASP A 65 -3.93 7.89 -9.58
N ALA A 66 -3.56 7.91 -8.30
CA ALA A 66 -2.18 7.99 -7.84
C ALA A 66 -1.39 6.68 -8.07
N GLY A 67 -2.08 5.58 -8.39
CA GLY A 67 -1.45 4.35 -8.87
C GLY A 67 -1.63 3.11 -7.99
N MET A 68 -2.59 3.07 -7.06
CA MET A 68 -2.95 1.83 -6.36
C MET A 68 -3.41 0.75 -7.35
N ASP A 69 -2.86 -0.46 -7.28
CA ASP A 69 -3.30 -1.62 -8.09
C ASP A 69 -4.09 -2.65 -7.25
N ILE A 70 -3.79 -2.78 -5.96
CA ILE A 70 -4.37 -3.79 -5.07
C ILE A 70 -4.83 -3.15 -3.76
N ALA A 71 -6.09 -3.37 -3.39
CA ALA A 71 -6.65 -3.02 -2.10
C ALA A 71 -6.52 -4.22 -1.13
N ARG A 72 -5.72 -4.06 -0.07
CA ARG A 72 -5.50 -5.05 1.00
C ARG A 72 -6.46 -4.80 2.16
N PHE A 73 -7.17 -5.84 2.57
CA PHE A 73 -8.06 -5.86 3.74
C PHE A 73 -7.43 -6.69 4.85
N ASN A 74 -7.03 -6.04 5.94
CA ASN A 74 -6.42 -6.70 7.09
C ASN A 74 -7.51 -7.21 8.04
N PHE A 75 -7.71 -8.53 8.10
CA PHE A 75 -8.75 -9.17 8.92
C PHE A 75 -8.35 -9.36 10.39
N SER A 76 -7.17 -8.91 10.82
CA SER A 76 -6.84 -8.84 12.26
C SER A 76 -7.70 -7.82 13.01
N HIS A 77 -8.38 -6.93 12.29
CA HIS A 77 -9.26 -5.88 12.83
C HIS A 77 -10.56 -5.78 12.02
N GLY A 78 -11.58 -5.14 12.61
CA GLY A 78 -12.86 -4.89 11.95
C GLY A 78 -13.78 -6.11 11.89
N THR A 79 -15.05 -5.86 11.60
CA THR A 79 -16.05 -6.90 11.38
C THR A 79 -16.17 -7.26 9.90
N HIS A 80 -16.84 -8.37 9.59
CA HIS A 80 -17.14 -8.71 8.20
C HIS A 80 -17.96 -7.62 7.49
N ASP A 81 -18.87 -6.95 8.21
CA ASP A 81 -19.69 -5.87 7.67
C ASP A 81 -18.85 -4.64 7.32
N ASP A 82 -17.87 -4.30 8.16
CA ASP A 82 -16.92 -3.22 7.90
C ASP A 82 -16.11 -3.49 6.62
N HIS A 83 -15.56 -4.70 6.50
CA HIS A 83 -14.78 -5.11 5.33
C HIS A 83 -15.65 -5.14 4.08
N LYS A 84 -16.89 -5.64 4.16
CA LYS A 84 -17.84 -5.62 3.04
C LYS A 84 -18.12 -4.19 2.57
N ARG A 85 -18.42 -3.28 3.50
CA ARG A 85 -18.64 -1.87 3.19
C ARG A 85 -17.43 -1.28 2.47
N MET A 86 -16.23 -1.54 2.96
CA MET A 86 -14.99 -1.05 2.33
C MET A 86 -14.78 -1.64 0.92
N MET A 87 -15.04 -2.92 0.71
CA MET A 87 -14.96 -3.54 -0.63
C MET A 87 -15.95 -2.91 -1.61
N ASP A 88 -17.18 -2.61 -1.15
CA ASP A 88 -18.19 -1.95 -1.97
C ASP A 88 -17.76 -0.52 -2.36
N LEU A 89 -17.10 0.21 -1.45
CA LEU A 89 -16.50 1.52 -1.74
C LEU A 89 -15.36 1.43 -2.77
N VAL A 90 -14.45 0.46 -2.63
CA VAL A 90 -13.35 0.24 -3.59
C VAL A 90 -13.90 -0.06 -4.99
N ARG A 91 -14.94 -0.89 -5.09
CA ARG A 91 -15.63 -1.18 -6.36
C ARG A 91 -16.29 0.05 -6.96
N ALA A 92 -16.89 0.91 -6.13
CA ALA A 92 -17.47 2.16 -6.59
C ALA A 92 -16.40 3.14 -7.09
N ALA A 93 -15.27 3.25 -6.37
CA ALA A 93 -14.14 4.08 -6.77
C ALA A 93 -13.50 3.60 -8.08
N SER A 94 -13.30 2.29 -8.24
CA SER A 94 -12.75 1.71 -9.48
C SER A 94 -13.61 2.01 -10.71
N LYS A 95 -14.94 2.14 -10.57
CA LYS A 95 -15.83 2.55 -11.66
C LYS A 95 -15.76 4.05 -11.99
N LYS A 96 -15.35 4.87 -11.03
CA LYS A 96 -15.26 6.35 -11.16
C LYS A 96 -13.88 6.83 -11.59
N SER A 97 -12.83 6.07 -11.29
CA SER A 97 -11.44 6.39 -11.63
C SER A 97 -11.27 6.61 -13.13
N CYS A 98 -10.42 7.57 -13.49
CA CYS A 98 -10.04 7.80 -14.88
C CYS A 98 -9.06 6.75 -15.40
N THR A 99 -8.45 5.99 -14.49
CA THR A 99 -7.52 4.91 -14.78
C THR A 99 -8.30 3.67 -15.19
N SER A 100 -8.20 3.25 -16.47
CA SER A 100 -8.85 2.05 -16.99
C SER A 100 -8.23 0.73 -16.50
N ARG A 101 -7.54 0.73 -15.36
CA ARG A 101 -6.84 -0.43 -14.78
C ARG A 101 -7.74 -1.14 -13.78
N PRO A 102 -7.81 -2.47 -13.81
CA PRO A 102 -8.54 -3.22 -12.79
C PRO A 102 -7.85 -3.10 -11.43
N ILE A 103 -8.66 -3.08 -10.36
CA ILE A 103 -8.19 -3.12 -8.98
C ILE A 103 -8.45 -4.48 -8.37
N ALA A 104 -7.39 -5.13 -7.89
CA ALA A 104 -7.51 -6.39 -7.17
C ALA A 104 -7.91 -6.16 -5.71
N LEU A 105 -8.66 -7.09 -5.14
CA LEU A 105 -8.99 -7.12 -3.71
C LEU A 105 -8.22 -8.27 -3.06
N ALA A 106 -7.36 -7.96 -2.09
CA ALA A 106 -6.56 -8.93 -1.36
C ALA A 106 -7.07 -9.06 0.09
N LEU A 107 -7.44 -10.26 0.49
CA LEU A 107 -7.79 -10.58 1.87
C LEU A 107 -6.53 -11.04 2.60
N ASP A 108 -6.17 -10.33 3.66
CA ASP A 108 -5.07 -10.69 4.53
C ASP A 108 -5.59 -11.30 5.84
N THR A 109 -5.26 -12.57 6.06
CA THR A 109 -5.76 -13.37 7.17
C THR A 109 -5.07 -13.01 8.48
N LYS A 110 -5.79 -13.10 9.60
CA LYS A 110 -5.27 -12.85 10.94
C LYS A 110 -4.05 -13.70 11.33
N GLY A 111 -4.04 -14.98 10.92
CA GLY A 111 -2.98 -15.94 11.28
C GLY A 111 -2.93 -16.30 12.78
N PRO A 112 -1.98 -17.15 13.20
CA PRO A 112 -1.78 -17.53 14.60
C PRO A 112 -0.99 -16.44 15.36
N GLU A 113 -1.67 -15.39 15.80
CA GLU A 113 -1.07 -14.30 16.59
C GLU A 113 -1.20 -14.52 18.11
N ILE A 114 -0.18 -14.08 18.86
CA ILE A 114 -0.22 -13.98 20.32
C ILE A 114 -0.50 -12.51 20.68
N ARG A 115 -1.54 -12.25 21.46
CA ARG A 115 -1.88 -10.91 21.98
C ARG A 115 -1.92 -10.93 23.50
N THR A 116 -1.60 -9.79 24.09
CA THR A 116 -1.83 -9.55 25.52
C THR A 116 -3.33 -9.42 25.81
N GLY A 117 -3.68 -9.52 27.09
CA GLY A 117 -5.00 -9.16 27.58
C GLY A 117 -5.28 -7.65 27.50
N LEU A 118 -6.41 -7.26 28.05
CA LEU A 118 -6.79 -5.86 28.26
C LEU A 118 -6.27 -5.40 29.63
N ASN A 119 -5.85 -4.14 29.68
CA ASN A 119 -5.47 -3.48 30.92
C ASN A 119 -6.72 -3.09 31.70
N LYS A 120 -6.59 -3.07 33.03
CA LYS A 120 -7.66 -2.58 33.90
C LYS A 120 -8.06 -1.16 33.49
N ASP A 121 -9.37 -0.94 33.35
CA ASP A 121 -9.97 0.33 32.92
C ASP A 121 -9.48 0.87 31.56
N GLY A 122 -8.86 0.01 30.73
CA GLY A 122 -8.27 0.42 29.45
C GLY A 122 -7.06 1.35 29.59
N ALA A 123 -6.46 1.42 30.77
CA ALA A 123 -5.35 2.32 31.05
C ALA A 123 -4.07 1.90 30.31
N ASN A 124 -3.26 2.88 29.90
CA ASN A 124 -1.90 2.60 29.43
C ASN A 124 -0.99 2.38 30.63
N ILE A 125 -0.32 1.22 30.67
CA ILE A 125 0.65 0.88 31.71
C ILE A 125 2.03 1.38 31.26
N THR A 126 2.73 2.10 32.13
CA THR A 126 4.12 2.52 31.89
C THR A 126 5.06 1.47 32.47
N LEU A 127 5.86 0.84 31.62
CA LEU A 127 6.88 -0.11 32.06
C LEU A 127 8.18 0.66 32.36
N VAL A 128 8.69 0.55 33.58
CA VAL A 128 9.96 1.17 33.97
C VAL A 128 11.09 0.17 33.80
N LYS A 129 12.24 0.66 33.34
CA LYS A 129 13.43 -0.17 33.17
C LYS A 129 13.80 -0.84 34.51
N ASP A 130 14.19 -2.11 34.42
CA ASP A 130 14.64 -2.96 35.53
C ASP A 130 13.53 -3.37 36.53
N GLU A 131 12.27 -2.98 36.29
CA GLU A 131 11.11 -3.52 37.02
C GLU A 131 10.74 -4.94 36.53
N LYS A 132 10.19 -5.74 37.45
CA LYS A 132 9.77 -7.11 37.15
C LYS A 132 8.33 -7.12 36.64
N ILE A 133 8.11 -7.84 35.54
CA ILE A 133 6.78 -8.13 35.00
C ILE A 133 6.46 -9.62 35.18
N PHE A 134 5.19 -9.91 35.44
CA PHE A 134 4.70 -11.29 35.50
C PHE A 134 3.92 -11.61 34.23
N LEU A 135 4.36 -12.64 33.52
CA LEU A 135 3.64 -13.21 32.37
C LEU A 135 2.85 -14.41 32.88
N THR A 136 1.54 -14.41 32.62
CA THR A 136 0.66 -15.51 33.01
C THR A 136 -0.26 -15.90 31.87
N THR A 137 -0.65 -17.16 31.83
CA THR A 137 -1.69 -17.71 30.95
C THR A 137 -3.02 -17.90 31.68
N ASP A 138 -3.11 -17.43 32.93
CA ASP A 138 -4.33 -17.48 33.73
C ASP A 138 -5.35 -16.46 33.19
N ASP A 139 -6.49 -16.95 32.74
CA ASP A 139 -7.58 -16.16 32.14
C ASP A 139 -8.18 -15.14 33.12
N THR A 140 -7.97 -15.28 34.44
CA THR A 140 -8.42 -14.30 35.43
C THR A 140 -7.81 -12.90 35.22
N TYR A 141 -6.60 -12.83 34.66
CA TYR A 141 -5.89 -11.58 34.38
C TYR A 141 -6.11 -11.03 32.97
N LYS A 142 -6.92 -11.70 32.15
CA LYS A 142 -7.14 -11.36 30.73
C LYS A 142 -7.72 -9.97 30.52
N GLU A 143 -8.50 -9.45 31.47
CA GLU A 143 -9.10 -8.10 31.39
C GLU A 143 -8.68 -7.18 32.54
N GLN A 144 -7.71 -7.61 33.36
CA GLN A 144 -7.31 -6.93 34.59
C GLN A 144 -5.78 -6.85 34.71
N SER A 145 -5.09 -6.77 33.58
CA SER A 145 -3.64 -6.56 33.58
C SER A 145 -3.32 -5.21 34.23
N THR A 146 -2.33 -5.19 35.13
CA THR A 146 -1.90 -4.04 35.96
C THR A 146 -0.41 -3.83 35.87
#